data_AF-A0A1B6HGX4-F1
#
_entry.id   AF-A0A1B6HGX4-F1
#
_cell.length_a   1.000
_cell.length_b   1.000
_cell.length_c   1.000
_cell.angle_alpha   90.00
_cell.angle_beta   90.00
_cell.angle_gamma   90.00
#
_symmetry.space_group_name_H-M   'P 1'
#
loop_
_entity.id
_entity.type
_entity.pdbx_description
1 polymer ?
#
loop_
_entity_poly.entity_id
_entity_poly.type
_entity_poly.pdbx_seq_one_letter_code
_entity_poly.pdbx_strand_id
1 'polypeptide(L)'
;MNGGRWKVEQFPPGHFAEYQLNKDGTATLLREQRYYTIGTPPAFQTLVPYSELNEVDTHANIRKLLTSAVQKRLMAERRIGCFLSGGLDSSLVSALLVKLAKEANIPYKIQSFAIGMGESPDILAARRVAQHIGS
;
A
#
# COMPACT_ATOMS: atom_id res chain seq x y z
N MET A 1 -28.51 -20.73 -28.21
CA MET A 1 -27.69 -20.17 -27.12
C MET A 1 -28.47 -19.01 -26.53
N ASN A 2 -29.07 -19.19 -25.35
CA ASN A 2 -29.91 -18.17 -24.73
C ASN A 2 -29.02 -17.00 -24.31
N GLY A 3 -29.08 -15.90 -25.06
CA GLY A 3 -28.29 -14.68 -24.86
C GLY A 3 -28.66 -13.95 -23.58
N GLY A 4 -28.27 -14.50 -22.43
CA GLY A 4 -28.34 -13.82 -21.15
C GLY A 4 -27.56 -12.51 -21.25
N ARG A 5 -28.23 -11.39 -20.98
CA ARG A 5 -27.65 -10.05 -21.03
C ARG A 5 -26.90 -9.84 -19.72
N TRP A 6 -25.62 -10.17 -19.71
CA TRP A 6 -24.75 -9.96 -18.54
C TRP A 6 -24.47 -8.47 -18.35
N LYS A 7 -24.57 -7.99 -17.11
CA LYS A 7 -24.14 -6.66 -16.71
C LYS A 7 -22.83 -6.81 -15.93
N VAL A 8 -21.76 -6.19 -16.42
CA VAL A 8 -20.46 -6.15 -15.74
C VAL A 8 -20.30 -4.75 -15.15
N GLU A 9 -20.06 -4.67 -13.86
CA GLU A 9 -19.86 -3.41 -13.15
C GLU A 9 -18.76 -3.53 -12.10
N GLN A 10 -18.15 -2.39 -11.74
CA GLN A 10 -17.12 -2.34 -10.73
C GLN A 10 -17.75 -2.50 -9.34
N PHE A 11 -17.22 -3.43 -8.54
CA PHE A 11 -17.61 -3.55 -7.15
C PHE A 11 -17.12 -2.32 -6.35
N PRO A 12 -17.98 -1.66 -5.56
CA PRO A 12 -17.62 -0.39 -4.95
C PRO A 12 -16.59 -0.54 -3.82
N PRO A 13 -15.59 0.35 -3.72
CA PRO A 13 -14.57 0.28 -2.68
C PRO A 13 -15.17 0.48 -1.29
N GLY A 14 -14.63 -0.21 -0.29
CA GLY A 14 -15.10 -0.10 1.11
C GLY A 14 -16.48 -0.70 1.37
N HIS A 15 -16.95 -1.60 0.49
CA HIS A 15 -18.20 -2.35 0.67
C HIS A 15 -17.92 -3.85 0.82
N PHE A 16 -18.88 -4.56 1.39
CA PHE A 16 -18.98 -6.01 1.26
C PHE A 16 -20.34 -6.35 0.66
N ALA A 17 -20.40 -7.48 -0.02
CA ALA A 17 -21.65 -8.07 -0.49
C ALA A 17 -21.79 -9.48 0.07
N GLU A 18 -22.99 -9.78 0.54
CA GLU A 18 -23.35 -11.07 1.10
C GLU A 18 -24.22 -11.82 0.10
N TYR A 19 -23.84 -13.04 -0.22
CA TYR A 19 -24.56 -13.89 -1.17
C TYR A 19 -24.98 -15.20 -0.51
N GLN A 20 -26.19 -15.64 -0.83
CA GLN A 20 -26.64 -17.00 -0.53
C GLN A 20 -26.27 -17.92 -1.69
N LEU A 21 -25.56 -19.00 -1.39
CA LEU A 21 -25.28 -20.05 -2.37
C LEU A 21 -26.51 -20.96 -2.51
N ASN A 22 -27.01 -21.06 -3.74
CA ASN A 22 -28.15 -21.89 -4.09
C ASN A 22 -27.69 -23.33 -4.40
N LYS A 23 -28.58 -24.31 -4.26
CA LYS A 23 -28.26 -25.74 -4.50
C LYS A 23 -27.95 -26.07 -5.97
N ASP A 24 -28.38 -25.20 -6.89
CA ASP A 24 -28.11 -25.32 -8.33
C ASP A 24 -26.76 -24.71 -8.75
N GLY A 25 -25.95 -24.25 -7.78
CA GLY A 25 -24.65 -23.63 -8.02
C GLY A 25 -24.73 -22.14 -8.36
N THR A 26 -25.91 -21.53 -8.37
CA THR A 26 -26.06 -20.08 -8.51
C THR A 26 -25.92 -19.37 -7.16
N ALA A 27 -25.82 -18.04 -7.18
CA ALA A 27 -25.75 -17.22 -5.98
C ALA A 27 -26.76 -16.08 -6.05
N THR A 28 -27.46 -15.83 -4.95
CA THR A 28 -28.42 -14.73 -4.81
C THR A 28 -27.79 -13.65 -3.92
N LEU A 29 -27.72 -12.41 -4.39
CA LEU A 29 -27.29 -11.28 -3.57
C LEU A 29 -28.32 -11.04 -2.46
N LEU A 30 -27.88 -11.12 -1.21
CA LEU A 30 -28.70 -10.80 -0.04
C LEU A 30 -28.62 -9.31 0.32
N ARG A 31 -27.40 -8.77 0.39
CA ARG A 31 -27.17 -7.35 0.67
C ARG A 31 -25.80 -6.90 0.20
N GLU A 32 -25.69 -5.60 -0.02
CA GLU A 32 -24.43 -4.87 -0.18
C GLU A 32 -24.39 -3.75 0.85
N GLN A 33 -23.28 -3.61 1.58
CA GLN A 33 -23.16 -2.61 2.65
C GLN A 33 -21.75 -2.01 2.68
N ARG A 34 -21.69 -0.69 2.84
CA ARG A 34 -20.45 0.05 3.08
C ARG A 34 -19.96 -0.19 4.51
N TYR A 35 -18.72 -0.64 4.67
CA TYR A 35 -18.08 -0.83 5.98
C TYR A 35 -17.01 0.23 6.29
N TYR A 36 -16.61 1.04 5.30
CA TYR A 36 -15.58 2.07 5.46
C TYR A 36 -15.92 3.36 4.71
N THR A 37 -15.69 4.50 5.37
CA THR A 37 -15.57 5.81 4.72
C THR A 37 -14.29 6.50 5.18
N ILE A 38 -13.83 7.50 4.42
CA ILE A 38 -12.70 8.34 4.84
C ILE A 38 -13.03 8.93 6.22
N GLY A 39 -12.10 8.79 7.16
CA GLY A 39 -12.27 9.21 8.55
C GLY A 39 -12.82 8.15 9.50
N THR A 40 -13.30 6.99 9.01
CA THR A 40 -13.67 5.87 9.89
C THR A 40 -12.42 5.32 10.58
N PRO A 41 -12.37 5.29 11.94
CA PRO A 41 -11.28 4.64 12.66
C PRO A 41 -11.23 3.15 12.35
N PRO A 42 -10.04 2.53 12.33
CA PRO A 42 -9.92 1.10 12.11
C PRO A 42 -10.61 0.32 13.25
N ALA A 43 -11.45 -0.65 12.88
CA ALA A 43 -12.12 -1.56 13.84
C ALA A 43 -11.22 -2.72 14.31
N PHE A 44 -9.91 -2.64 14.05
CA PHE A 44 -8.92 -3.68 14.34
C PHE A 44 -7.66 -3.04 14.95
N GLN A 45 -6.83 -3.86 15.61
CA GLN A 45 -5.59 -3.39 16.22
C GLN A 45 -4.58 -2.93 15.16
N THR A 46 -4.13 -1.69 15.27
CA THR A 46 -3.08 -1.11 14.41
C THR A 46 -1.70 -1.25 15.05
N LEU A 47 -0.64 -1.19 14.23
CA LEU A 47 0.74 -1.12 14.72
C LEU A 47 1.02 0.15 15.55
N VAL A 48 0.27 1.22 15.28
CA VAL A 48 0.32 2.47 16.04
C VAL A 48 -1.09 2.75 16.53
N PRO A 49 -1.40 2.48 17.80
CA PRO A 49 -2.65 2.88 18.42
C PRO A 49 -2.85 4.39 18.37
N TYR A 50 -4.09 4.83 18.18
CA TYR A 50 -4.42 6.26 18.11
C TYR A 50 -4.04 7.00 19.41
N SER A 51 -4.15 6.33 20.55
CA SER A 51 -3.76 6.85 21.87
C SER A 51 -2.26 7.15 22.01
N GLU A 52 -1.41 6.62 21.12
CA GLU A 52 0.03 6.91 21.12
C GLU A 52 0.42 8.06 20.17
N LEU A 53 -0.56 8.73 19.56
CA LEU A 53 -0.32 9.89 18.72
C LEU A 53 -0.22 11.15 19.59
N ASN A 54 0.74 12.01 19.25
CA ASN A 54 0.94 13.27 19.95
C ASN A 54 0.06 14.34 19.33
N GLU A 55 -0.93 14.86 20.06
CA GLU A 55 -1.86 15.87 19.55
C GLU A 55 -1.19 17.18 19.13
N VAL A 56 0.00 17.47 19.65
CA VAL A 56 0.74 18.72 19.40
C VAL A 56 1.81 18.56 18.31
N ASP A 57 2.39 17.36 18.16
CA ASP A 57 3.46 17.10 17.18
C ASP A 57 2.97 16.27 15.97
N THR A 58 2.35 16.96 15.03
CA THR A 58 1.88 16.39 13.76
C THR A 58 3.02 15.78 12.94
N HIS A 59 4.22 16.38 12.94
CA HIS A 59 5.35 15.86 12.16
C HIS A 59 5.85 14.52 12.72
N ALA A 60 5.91 14.37 14.04
CA ALA A 60 6.21 13.09 14.66
C ALA A 60 5.15 12.03 14.33
N ASN A 61 3.87 12.39 14.35
CA ASN A 61 2.78 11.49 13.97
C ASN A 61 2.92 11.02 12.51
N ILE A 62 3.18 11.95 11.57
CA ILE A 62 3.39 11.60 10.16
C ILE A 62 4.55 10.63 10.02
N ARG A 63 5.70 10.92 10.63
CA ARG A 63 6.87 10.02 10.58
C ARG A 63 6.55 8.64 11.16
N LYS A 64 5.89 8.58 12.32
CA LYS A 64 5.54 7.33 13.00
C LYS A 64 4.55 6.49 12.18
N LEU A 65 3.48 7.11 11.70
CA LEU A 65 2.43 6.44 10.92
C LEU A 65 2.95 6.00 9.56
N LEU A 66 3.72 6.84 8.85
CA LEU A 66 4.29 6.48 7.55
C LEU A 66 5.31 5.34 7.69
N THR A 67 6.20 5.41 8.69
CA THR A 67 7.17 4.33 8.98
C THR A 67 6.45 3.02 9.25
N SER A 68 5.43 3.04 10.10
CA SER A 68 4.64 1.84 10.44
C SER A 68 3.83 1.31 9.26
N ALA A 69 3.38 2.20 8.37
CA ALA A 69 2.68 1.82 7.15
C ALA A 69 3.60 1.11 6.14
N VAL A 70 4.90 1.45 6.10
CA VAL A 70 5.91 0.73 5.31
C VAL A 70 6.27 -0.58 6.01
N GLN A 71 6.49 -0.57 7.32
CA GLN A 71 6.84 -1.75 8.12
C GLN A 71 5.81 -2.87 7.96
N LYS A 72 4.51 -2.58 8.08
CA LYS A 72 3.46 -3.60 7.91
C LYS A 72 3.42 -4.23 6.52
N ARG A 73 4.02 -3.58 5.51
CA ARG A 73 4.08 -4.04 4.12
C ARG A 73 5.37 -4.81 3.80
N LEU A 74 6.25 -5.02 4.79
CA LEU A 74 7.41 -5.91 4.66
C LEU A 74 7.05 -7.39 4.75
N MET A 75 5.82 -7.74 5.15
CA MET A 75 5.36 -9.12 5.23
C MET A 75 5.18 -9.71 3.82
N ALA A 76 6.25 -10.26 3.27
CA ALA A 76 6.27 -10.89 1.95
C ALA A 76 7.12 -12.16 1.94
N GLU A 77 6.62 -13.21 1.31
CA GLU A 77 7.35 -14.46 1.06
C GLU A 77 8.29 -14.36 -0.15
N ARG A 78 8.22 -13.24 -0.88
CA ARG A 78 8.96 -12.99 -2.12
C ARG A 78 9.81 -11.73 -2.00
N ARG A 79 10.73 -11.58 -2.95
CA ARG A 79 11.66 -10.45 -2.99
C ARG A 79 10.89 -9.12 -3.10
N ILE A 80 11.20 -8.19 -2.20
CA ILE A 80 10.65 -6.84 -2.21
C ILE A 80 11.56 -5.92 -3.06
N GLY A 81 10.93 -5.10 -3.89
CA GLY A 81 11.55 -3.98 -4.61
C GLY A 81 10.66 -2.75 -4.55
N CYS A 82 11.15 -1.63 -5.07
CA CYS A 82 10.36 -0.39 -5.13
C CYS A 82 10.52 0.34 -6.47
N PHE A 83 9.48 1.10 -6.83
CA PHE A 83 9.59 2.12 -7.87
C PHE A 83 10.09 3.43 -7.27
N LEU A 84 11.12 4.00 -7.88
CA LEU A 84 11.77 5.23 -7.45
C LEU A 84 11.77 6.21 -8.62
N SER A 85 10.88 7.20 -8.57
CA SER A 85 10.74 8.21 -9.62
C SER A 85 11.69 9.41 -9.46
N GLY A 86 12.33 9.55 -8.30
CA GLY A 86 13.14 10.73 -7.96
C GLY A 86 12.35 11.89 -7.34
N GLY A 87 11.01 11.81 -7.37
CA GLY A 87 10.14 12.71 -6.62
C GLY A 87 10.14 12.44 -5.11
N LEU A 88 9.62 13.38 -4.33
CA LEU A 88 9.60 13.31 -2.86
C LEU A 88 8.95 12.03 -2.33
N ASP A 89 7.76 11.69 -2.82
CA ASP A 89 6.94 10.61 -2.26
C ASP A 89 7.60 9.23 -2.41
N SER A 90 8.03 8.90 -3.63
CA SER A 90 8.70 7.63 -3.92
C SER A 90 10.06 7.54 -3.23
N SER A 91 10.75 8.67 -3.06
CA SER A 91 12.02 8.76 -2.34
C SER A 91 11.85 8.49 -0.85
N LEU A 92 10.84 9.08 -0.20
CA LEU A 92 10.53 8.84 1.21
C LEU A 92 10.16 7.38 1.46
N VAL A 93 9.29 6.80 0.62
CA VAL A 93 8.89 5.39 0.73
C VAL A 93 10.10 4.47 0.53
N SER A 94 10.94 4.73 -0.49
CA SER A 94 12.12 3.92 -0.77
C SER A 94 13.16 3.99 0.36
N ALA A 95 13.40 5.19 0.92
CA ALA A 95 14.31 5.37 2.04
C ALA A 95 13.84 4.61 3.29
N LEU A 96 12.55 4.71 3.63
CA LEU A 96 11.96 3.97 4.75
C LEU A 96 12.01 2.46 4.49
N LEU A 97 11.71 2.01 3.28
CA LEU A 97 11.76 0.61 2.90
C LEU A 97 13.17 0.03 3.09
N VAL A 98 14.21 0.70 2.57
CA VAL A 98 15.59 0.25 2.70
C VAL A 98 16.04 0.23 4.16
N LYS A 99 15.68 1.26 4.94
CA LYS A 99 15.97 1.30 6.38
C LYS A 99 15.34 0.12 7.11
N LEU A 100 14.03 -0.06 6.97
CA LEU A 100 13.28 -1.10 7.68
C LEU A 100 13.66 -2.52 7.21
N ALA A 101 14.01 -2.69 5.94
CA ALA A 101 14.51 -3.96 5.41
C ALA A 101 15.82 -4.39 6.10
N LYS A 102 16.72 -3.43 6.38
CA LYS A 102 17.95 -3.69 7.14
C LYS A 102 17.63 -4.06 8.59
N GLU A 103 16.74 -3.32 9.25
CA GLU A 103 16.30 -3.60 10.63
C GLU A 103 15.62 -4.97 10.76
N ALA A 104 14.87 -5.39 9.73
CA ALA A 104 14.21 -6.69 9.66
C ALA A 104 15.14 -7.84 9.20
N ASN A 105 16.44 -7.57 8.97
CA ASN A 105 17.43 -8.53 8.49
C ASN A 105 17.02 -9.25 7.18
N ILE A 106 16.41 -8.54 6.24
CA ILE A 106 16.08 -9.10 4.92
C ILE A 106 17.41 -9.47 4.22
N PRO A 107 17.59 -10.73 3.77
CA PRO A 107 18.90 -11.27 3.36
C PRO A 107 19.37 -10.79 1.98
N TYR A 108 18.74 -9.77 1.42
CA TYR A 108 19.06 -9.24 0.09
C TYR A 108 18.89 -7.72 0.05
N LYS A 109 19.64 -7.09 -0.85
CA LYS A 109 19.50 -5.66 -1.15
C LYS A 109 18.17 -5.39 -1.87
N ILE A 110 17.45 -4.37 -1.40
CA ILE A 110 16.24 -3.85 -2.04
C ILE A 110 16.62 -3.28 -3.41
N GLN A 111 15.92 -3.71 -4.44
CA GLN A 111 16.11 -3.21 -5.80
C GLN A 111 15.14 -2.06 -6.06
N SER A 112 15.66 -0.92 -6.52
CA SER A 112 14.87 0.23 -6.96
C SER A 112 14.83 0.31 -8.48
N PHE A 113 13.65 0.62 -9.04
CA PHE A 113 13.44 0.75 -10.48
C PHE A 113 12.92 2.14 -10.83
N ALA A 114 13.52 2.76 -11.84
CA ALA A 114 13.09 4.04 -12.39
C ALA A 114 12.82 3.88 -13.90
N ILE A 115 11.82 4.58 -14.42
CA ILE A 115 11.46 4.57 -15.85
C ILE A 115 11.37 6.02 -16.32
N GLY A 116 11.98 6.31 -17.45
CA GLY A 116 12.05 7.65 -18.03
C GLY A 116 12.76 7.62 -19.38
N MET A 117 12.71 8.74 -20.10
CA MET A 117 13.37 8.89 -21.40
C MET A 117 14.74 9.54 -21.24
N GLY A 118 15.80 8.86 -21.71
CA GLY A 118 17.17 9.36 -21.64
C GLY A 118 17.60 9.72 -20.21
N GLU A 119 18.35 10.82 -20.07
CA GLU A 119 18.78 11.37 -18.79
C GLU A 119 17.82 12.48 -18.33
N SER A 120 16.53 12.15 -18.22
CA SER A 120 15.54 13.10 -17.72
C SER A 120 15.87 13.55 -16.28
N PRO A 121 15.41 14.74 -15.85
CA PRO A 121 15.60 15.22 -14.48
C PRO A 121 15.14 14.22 -13.42
N ASP A 122 14.05 13.50 -13.69
CA ASP A 122 13.50 12.45 -12.82
C ASP A 122 14.45 11.26 -12.69
N ILE A 123 15.05 10.79 -13.80
CA ILE A 123 16.05 9.71 -13.78
C ILE A 123 17.30 10.13 -13.00
N LEU A 124 17.76 11.36 -13.19
CA LEU A 124 18.91 11.90 -12.44
C LEU A 124 18.60 12.00 -10.93
N ALA A 125 17.39 12.46 -10.57
CA ALA A 125 16.95 12.52 -9.19
C ALA A 125 16.80 11.12 -8.56
N ALA A 126 16.18 10.17 -9.27
CA ALA A 126 16.06 8.79 -8.84
C ALA A 126 17.43 8.16 -8.60
N ARG A 127 18.40 8.40 -9.50
CA ARG A 127 19.78 7.91 -9.37
C ARG A 127 20.47 8.49 -8.13
N ARG A 128 20.31 9.79 -7.86
CA ARG A 128 20.85 10.42 -6.64
C ARG A 128 20.26 9.81 -5.37
N VAL A 129 18.95 9.57 -5.35
CA VAL A 129 18.28 8.98 -4.18
C VAL A 129 18.71 7.52 -3.99
N ALA A 130 18.78 6.72 -5.06
CA ALA A 130 19.25 5.34 -5.01
C ALA A 130 20.68 5.24 -4.46
N GLN A 131 21.58 6.13 -4.92
CA GLN A 131 22.94 6.23 -4.39
C GLN A 131 22.96 6.58 -2.90
N HIS A 132 22.12 7.52 -2.46
CA HIS A 132 22.05 7.94 -1.06
C HIS A 132 21.54 6.83 -0.13
N ILE A 133 20.48 6.12 -0.51
CA ILE A 133 19.88 5.07 0.33
C ILE A 133 20.60 3.73 0.20
N GLY A 134 21.45 3.57 -0.83
CA GLY A 134 22.15 2.34 -1.13
C GLY A 134 21.19 1.27 -1.63
N SER A 135 20.31 1.60 -2.58
CA SER A 135 19.49 0.65 -3.36
C SER A 135 20.08 0.41 -4.74
#